data_AF-A0A0E0MA19-F1
#
_entry.id   AF-A0A0E0MA19-F1
#
_cell.length_a   1.000
_cell.length_b   1.000
_cell.length_c   1.000
_cell.angle_alpha   90.00
_cell.angle_beta   90.00
_cell.angle_gamma   90.00
#
_symmetry.space_group_name_H-M   'P 1'
#
loop_
_entity.id
_entity.type
_entity.pdbx_description
1 polymer ?
#
loop_
_entity_poly.entity_id
_entity_poly.type
_entity_poly.pdbx_seq_one_letter_code
_entity_poly.pdbx_strand_id
1 'polypeptide(L)'
;MAAEGELKLLGTWASPYVSRVKLALHLKGQSYEYVVEEDHFNNKSELLLSSNPVHKKVPVMIHNGKPICESLIIMEYIDEAFPCAEASLLPADPHDRAVARFWATYIDDKLVPSWKQAFSGKTGEEKAEGMSHTLAAVDALEAAMEECSSKGKPFFGGDTVGYLDVALGGLLSWLHGTEELCGAKILDAAKTPLLSAWARRFGELDAAKVALPDVGKLVKFAKMRRAQLEAAMAAATVSRN
;
A
#
# COMPACT_ATOMS: atom_id res chain seq x y z
N MET A 1 -21.49 22.99 -0.74
CA MET A 1 -20.35 23.92 -0.66
C MET A 1 -19.81 23.86 0.76
N ALA A 2 -19.04 22.83 1.09
CA ALA A 2 -18.43 22.68 2.41
C ALA A 2 -17.11 23.46 2.43
N ALA A 3 -16.81 24.13 3.56
CA ALA A 3 -15.59 24.90 3.74
C ALA A 3 -14.35 24.05 3.40
N GLU A 4 -13.60 24.45 2.39
CA GLU A 4 -12.34 23.81 1.97
C GLU A 4 -11.32 23.94 3.09
N GLY A 5 -11.25 22.92 3.94
CA GLY A 5 -10.14 22.76 4.86
C GLY A 5 -8.87 22.42 4.08
N GLU A 6 -7.76 23.06 4.41
CA GLU A 6 -6.47 22.81 3.76
C GLU A 6 -6.05 21.34 4.03
N LEU A 7 -6.08 20.52 2.98
CA LEU A 7 -5.72 19.11 3.02
C LEU A 7 -4.38 18.93 2.30
N LYS A 8 -3.38 18.41 3.02
CA LYS A 8 -2.05 18.07 2.46
C LYS A 8 -1.72 16.62 2.69
N LEU A 9 -1.01 16.02 1.74
CA LEU A 9 -0.44 14.68 1.87
C LEU A 9 1.07 14.75 1.66
N LEU A 10 1.82 14.54 2.73
CA LEU A 10 3.27 14.34 2.66
C LEU A 10 3.56 12.90 2.23
N GLY A 11 4.35 12.72 1.19
CA GLY A 11 4.67 11.38 0.72
C GLY A 11 5.77 11.29 -0.32
N THR A 12 6.20 10.07 -0.58
CA THR A 12 7.04 9.73 -1.73
C THR A 12 6.25 8.88 -2.72
N TRP A 13 6.42 9.13 -4.02
CA TRP A 13 5.59 8.56 -5.08
C TRP A 13 5.66 7.03 -5.14
N ALA A 14 6.77 6.44 -4.70
CA ALA A 14 7.00 5.01 -4.72
C ALA A 14 6.44 4.29 -3.46
N SER A 15 5.91 5.00 -2.46
CA SER A 15 5.45 4.35 -1.22
C SER A 15 4.06 3.74 -1.39
N PRO A 16 3.88 2.41 -1.16
CA PRO A 16 2.56 1.80 -1.23
C PRO A 16 1.60 2.32 -0.14
N TYR A 17 2.14 2.73 1.00
CA TYR A 17 1.36 3.33 2.09
C TYR A 17 0.81 4.71 1.70
N VAL A 18 1.57 5.47 0.90
CA VAL A 18 1.08 6.74 0.33
C VAL A 18 0.02 6.46 -0.73
N SER A 19 0.20 5.44 -1.56
CA SER A 19 -0.81 5.01 -2.55
C SER A 19 -2.16 4.70 -1.91
N ARG A 20 -2.20 4.04 -0.73
CA ARG A 20 -3.44 3.79 0.03
C ARG A 20 -4.21 5.08 0.33
N VAL A 21 -3.50 6.11 0.81
CA VAL A 21 -4.12 7.40 1.15
C VAL A 21 -4.58 8.13 -0.11
N LYS A 22 -3.78 8.12 -1.18
CA LYS A 22 -4.17 8.69 -2.46
C LYS A 22 -5.43 8.04 -3.02
N LEU A 23 -5.53 6.71 -2.96
CA LEU A 23 -6.70 5.94 -3.36
C LEU A 23 -7.94 6.37 -2.55
N ALA A 24 -7.83 6.38 -1.21
CA ALA A 24 -8.94 6.77 -0.34
C ALA A 24 -9.44 8.19 -0.63
N LEU A 25 -8.53 9.17 -0.81
CA LEU A 25 -8.90 10.55 -1.16
C LEU A 25 -9.59 10.64 -2.53
N HIS A 26 -9.09 9.91 -3.54
CA HIS A 26 -9.71 9.90 -4.87
C HIS A 26 -11.09 9.24 -4.88
N LEU A 27 -11.26 8.13 -4.16
CA LEU A 27 -12.56 7.46 -4.00
C LEU A 27 -13.59 8.37 -3.32
N LYS A 28 -13.14 9.24 -2.41
CA LYS A 28 -13.97 10.25 -1.72
C LYS A 28 -14.09 11.58 -2.48
N GLY A 29 -13.47 11.71 -3.66
CA GLY A 29 -13.47 12.94 -4.45
C GLY A 29 -12.82 14.15 -3.75
N GLN A 30 -11.89 13.93 -2.82
CA GLN A 30 -11.23 15.00 -2.07
C GLN A 30 -9.99 15.52 -2.81
N SER A 31 -9.92 16.83 -3.00
CA SER A 31 -8.73 17.53 -3.48
C SER A 31 -7.73 17.70 -2.32
N TYR A 32 -6.43 17.66 -2.64
CA TYR A 32 -5.37 17.84 -1.66
C TYR A 32 -4.09 18.34 -2.34
N GLU A 33 -3.26 19.02 -1.56
CA GLU A 33 -1.88 19.35 -1.95
C GLU A 33 -0.98 18.12 -1.71
N TYR A 34 -0.30 17.64 -2.76
CA TYR A 34 0.68 16.56 -2.61
C TYR A 34 2.08 17.13 -2.44
N VAL A 35 2.63 17.02 -1.23
CA VAL A 35 3.98 17.48 -0.90
C VAL A 35 4.94 16.31 -1.01
N VAL A 36 5.87 16.40 -1.96
CA VAL A 36 6.81 15.33 -2.27
C VAL A 36 8.00 15.37 -1.32
N GLU A 37 8.25 14.27 -0.63
CA GLU A 37 9.49 14.03 0.11
C GLU A 37 10.55 13.48 -0.87
N GLU A 38 11.26 14.39 -1.55
CA GLU A 38 12.20 14.07 -2.65
C GLU A 38 13.35 13.17 -2.20
N ASP A 39 13.96 13.46 -1.05
CA ASP A 39 15.04 12.65 -0.45
C ASP A 39 14.59 11.97 0.84
N HIS A 40 13.47 11.25 0.76
CA HIS A 40 12.89 10.55 1.91
C HIS A 40 13.87 9.63 2.68
N PHE A 41 14.93 9.14 2.01
CA PHE A 41 15.90 8.22 2.59
C PHE A 41 17.10 8.90 3.25
N ASN A 42 17.55 10.06 2.78
CA ASN A 42 18.75 10.71 3.33
C ASN A 42 18.48 12.09 3.95
N ASN A 43 17.48 12.83 3.47
CA ASN A 43 17.18 14.19 3.94
C ASN A 43 15.66 14.44 4.01
N LYS A 44 15.08 14.19 5.18
CA LYS A 44 13.64 14.37 5.44
C LYS A 44 13.33 15.84 5.70
N SER A 45 12.21 16.33 5.15
CA SER A 45 11.81 17.72 5.34
C SER A 45 11.53 18.07 6.81
N GLU A 46 11.75 19.32 7.20
CA GLU A 46 11.36 19.81 8.54
C GLU A 46 9.87 19.63 8.79
N LEU A 47 9.04 19.84 7.75
CA LEU A 47 7.60 19.64 7.82
C LEU A 47 7.24 18.19 8.16
N LEU A 48 7.91 17.20 7.58
CA LEU A 48 7.72 15.79 7.93
C LEU A 48 8.19 15.50 9.37
N LEU A 49 9.37 16.01 9.74
CA LEU A 49 9.96 15.78 11.06
C LEU A 49 9.11 16.39 12.18
N SER A 50 8.50 17.55 11.94
CA SER A 50 7.60 18.20 12.90
C SER A 50 6.22 17.54 12.93
N SER A 51 5.73 17.03 11.79
CA SER A 51 4.40 16.43 11.67
C SER A 51 4.33 14.97 12.15
N ASN A 52 5.42 14.20 12.00
CA ASN A 52 5.55 12.84 12.52
C ASN A 52 6.88 12.68 13.28
N PRO A 53 7.03 13.29 14.47
CA PRO A 53 8.28 13.26 15.21
C PRO A 53 8.63 11.85 15.74
N VAL A 54 7.62 11.00 15.95
CA VAL A 54 7.78 9.64 16.50
C VAL A 54 8.41 8.70 15.47
N HIS A 55 7.82 8.58 14.29
CA HIS A 55 8.28 7.62 13.28
C HIS A 55 9.07 8.26 12.15
N LYS A 56 8.87 9.56 11.88
CA LYS A 56 9.51 10.30 10.78
C LYS A 56 9.28 9.60 9.44
N LYS A 57 8.08 9.03 9.26
CA LYS A 57 7.67 8.21 8.11
C LYS A 57 6.50 8.87 7.39
N VAL A 58 6.40 8.56 6.10
CA VAL A 58 5.23 8.87 5.26
C VAL A 58 4.35 7.63 5.06
N PRO A 59 3.04 7.77 4.79
CA PRO A 59 2.30 9.03 4.62
C PRO A 59 2.09 9.80 5.92
N VAL A 60 1.99 11.12 5.80
CA VAL A 60 1.39 12.01 6.80
C VAL A 60 0.35 12.86 6.09
N MET A 61 -0.90 12.81 6.55
CA MET A 61 -1.95 13.68 6.06
C MET A 61 -2.14 14.83 7.04
N ILE A 62 -2.17 16.06 6.56
CA ILE A 62 -2.43 17.24 7.38
C ILE A 62 -3.80 17.77 6.98
N HIS A 63 -4.75 17.76 7.91
CA HIS A 63 -6.08 18.31 7.70
C HIS A 63 -6.27 19.49 8.65
N ASN A 64 -6.40 20.70 8.09
CA ASN A 64 -6.51 21.95 8.87
C ASN A 64 -5.38 22.13 9.89
N GLY A 65 -4.14 21.92 9.43
CA GLY A 65 -2.93 22.04 10.25
C GLY A 65 -2.71 20.90 11.26
N LYS A 66 -3.59 19.89 11.32
CA LYS A 66 -3.47 18.76 12.24
C LYS A 66 -2.93 17.52 11.51
N PRO A 67 -1.73 17.02 11.87
CA PRO A 67 -1.14 15.85 11.23
C PRO A 67 -1.78 14.55 11.73
N ILE A 68 -2.02 13.62 10.79
CA ILE A 68 -2.49 12.26 11.01
C ILE A 68 -1.48 11.33 10.31
N CYS A 69 -1.01 10.31 11.03
CA CYS A 69 0.04 9.39 10.59
C CYS A 69 -0.52 7.97 10.41
N GLU A 70 0.28 7.10 9.78
CA GLU A 70 -0.04 5.69 9.47
C GLU A 70 -1.18 5.52 8.46
N SER A 71 -0.90 4.84 7.34
CA SER A 71 -1.83 4.81 6.20
C SER A 71 -3.21 4.27 6.54
N LEU A 72 -3.28 3.23 7.37
CA LEU A 72 -4.55 2.59 7.76
C LEU A 72 -5.37 3.53 8.66
N ILE A 73 -4.73 4.20 9.61
CA ILE A 73 -5.37 5.20 10.47
C ILE A 73 -5.86 6.40 9.66
N ILE A 74 -5.04 6.88 8.70
CA ILE A 74 -5.43 7.96 7.79
C ILE A 74 -6.65 7.55 6.95
N MET A 75 -6.71 6.31 6.45
CA MET A 75 -7.87 5.81 5.71
C MET A 75 -9.14 5.81 6.55
N GLU A 76 -9.09 5.35 7.81
CA GLU A 76 -10.24 5.40 8.71
C GLU A 76 -10.67 6.84 8.98
N TYR A 77 -9.72 7.75 9.22
CA TYR A 77 -10.01 9.17 9.39
C TYR A 77 -10.70 9.77 8.16
N ILE A 78 -10.22 9.45 6.95
CA ILE A 78 -10.84 9.92 5.70
C ILE A 78 -12.28 9.41 5.60
N ASP A 79 -12.51 8.14 5.95
CA ASP A 79 -13.83 7.53 5.87
C ASP A 79 -14.83 8.18 6.84
N GLU A 80 -14.38 8.54 8.04
CA GLU A 80 -15.17 9.20 9.08
C GLU A 80 -15.36 10.70 8.85
N ALA A 81 -14.32 11.42 8.44
CA ALA A 81 -14.34 12.88 8.25
C ALA A 81 -15.02 13.30 6.94
N PHE A 82 -15.01 12.43 5.92
CA PHE A 82 -15.61 12.68 4.61
C PHE A 82 -16.63 11.57 4.28
N PRO A 83 -17.77 11.52 5.00
CA PRO A 83 -18.78 10.48 4.78
C PRO A 83 -19.37 10.60 3.37
N CYS A 84 -19.31 9.50 2.63
CA CYS A 84 -19.88 9.35 1.29
C CYS A 84 -20.47 7.95 1.20
N ALA A 85 -21.80 7.83 1.11
CA ALA A 85 -22.47 6.54 1.16
C ALA A 85 -22.07 5.61 0.00
N GLU A 86 -21.80 6.18 -1.18
CA GLU A 86 -21.38 5.43 -2.37
C GLU A 86 -19.89 5.00 -2.34
N ALA A 87 -19.11 5.55 -1.41
CA ALA A 87 -17.67 5.32 -1.29
C ALA A 87 -17.25 5.09 0.18
N SER A 88 -18.10 4.45 0.99
CA SER A 88 -17.75 4.06 2.37
C SER A 88 -16.72 2.95 2.33
N LEU A 89 -15.54 3.16 2.94
CA LEU A 89 -14.49 2.16 2.95
C LEU A 89 -14.79 1.06 3.96
N LEU A 90 -15.20 1.44 5.16
CA LEU A 90 -15.60 0.48 6.18
C LEU A 90 -17.10 0.15 6.07
N PRO A 91 -17.47 -1.12 6.30
CA PRO A 91 -18.87 -1.50 6.39
C PRO A 91 -19.55 -0.87 7.61
N ALA A 92 -20.88 -0.87 7.62
CA ALA A 92 -21.66 -0.33 8.75
C ALA A 92 -21.70 -1.30 9.93
N ASP A 93 -21.74 -2.61 9.65
CA ASP A 93 -21.83 -3.64 10.68
C ASP A 93 -20.51 -3.72 11.51
N PRO A 94 -20.59 -3.71 12.85
CA PRO A 94 -19.39 -3.74 13.70
C PRO A 94 -18.51 -4.98 13.53
N HIS A 95 -19.10 -6.14 13.28
CA HIS A 95 -18.35 -7.38 13.08
C HIS A 95 -17.60 -7.33 11.75
N ASP A 96 -18.27 -6.93 10.67
CA ASP A 96 -17.65 -6.81 9.35
C ASP A 96 -16.53 -5.75 9.34
N ARG A 97 -16.69 -4.67 10.12
CA ARG A 97 -15.62 -3.67 10.34
C ARG A 97 -14.40 -4.30 11.00
N ALA A 98 -14.61 -5.16 12.00
CA ALA A 98 -13.53 -5.85 12.69
C ALA A 98 -12.81 -6.83 11.76
N VAL A 99 -13.54 -7.57 10.92
CA VAL A 99 -12.99 -8.48 9.92
C VAL A 99 -12.16 -7.73 8.88
N ALA A 100 -12.67 -6.60 8.35
CA ALA A 100 -11.93 -5.77 7.40
C ALA A 100 -10.61 -5.24 7.99
N ARG A 101 -10.64 -4.79 9.25
CA ARG A 101 -9.44 -4.35 9.98
C ARG A 101 -8.45 -5.48 10.23
N PHE A 102 -8.94 -6.65 10.61
CA PHE A 102 -8.10 -7.83 10.82
C PHE A 102 -7.30 -8.18 9.56
N TRP A 103 -7.95 -8.24 8.40
CA TRP A 103 -7.27 -8.55 7.15
C TRP A 103 -6.33 -7.43 6.67
N ALA A 104 -6.66 -6.16 6.92
CA ALA A 104 -5.74 -5.06 6.64
C ALA A 104 -4.46 -5.16 7.50
N THR A 105 -4.60 -5.52 8.77
CA THR A 105 -3.47 -5.82 9.67
C THR A 105 -2.70 -7.05 9.19
N TYR A 106 -3.38 -8.11 8.75
CA TYR A 106 -2.75 -9.30 8.18
C TYR A 106 -1.85 -8.96 6.98
N ILE A 107 -2.28 -8.05 6.11
CA ILE A 107 -1.46 -7.57 4.99
C ILE A 107 -0.16 -6.94 5.51
N ASP A 108 -0.24 -6.05 6.50
CA ASP A 108 0.93 -5.32 7.02
C ASP A 108 1.85 -6.20 7.88
N ASP A 109 1.31 -7.22 8.55
CA ASP A 109 2.05 -8.10 9.47
C ASP A 109 2.57 -9.39 8.81
N LYS A 110 1.92 -9.87 7.74
CA LYS A 110 2.26 -11.14 7.07
C LYS A 110 2.71 -10.94 5.64
N LEU A 111 1.88 -10.34 4.80
CA LEU A 111 2.21 -10.20 3.38
C LEU A 111 3.39 -9.26 3.16
N VAL A 112 3.34 -8.05 3.72
CA VAL A 112 4.38 -7.03 3.47
C VAL A 112 5.76 -7.44 4.01
N PRO A 113 5.91 -8.00 5.23
CA PRO A 113 7.21 -8.40 5.75
C PRO A 113 7.82 -9.58 4.98
N SER A 114 7.02 -10.62 4.70
CA SER A 114 7.48 -11.77 3.91
C SER A 114 7.87 -11.37 2.49
N TRP A 115 7.07 -10.50 1.88
CA TRP A 115 7.38 -9.92 0.58
C TRP A 115 8.70 -9.15 0.63
N LYS A 116 8.89 -8.23 1.59
CA LYS A 116 10.17 -7.52 1.76
C LYS A 116 11.37 -8.46 1.93
N GLN A 117 11.21 -9.56 2.67
CA GLN A 117 12.24 -10.60 2.82
C GLN A 117 12.55 -11.28 1.48
N ALA A 118 11.53 -11.61 0.68
CA ALA A 118 11.71 -12.20 -0.65
C ALA A 118 12.56 -11.33 -1.59
N PHE A 119 12.37 -10.00 -1.54
CA PHE A 119 13.09 -9.06 -2.41
C PHE A 119 14.43 -8.60 -1.87
N SER A 120 14.53 -8.40 -0.56
CA SER A 120 15.66 -7.73 0.09
C SER A 120 16.46 -8.63 1.03
N GLY A 121 16.15 -9.92 1.08
CA GLY A 121 16.94 -10.91 1.81
C GLY A 121 18.40 -10.90 1.37
N LYS A 122 19.31 -11.18 2.29
CA LYS A 122 20.76 -11.18 2.06
C LYS A 122 21.22 -12.49 1.43
N THR A 123 20.56 -13.59 1.77
CA THR A 123 20.90 -14.93 1.27
C THR A 123 19.84 -15.46 0.31
N GLY A 124 20.18 -16.48 -0.47
CA GLY A 124 19.19 -17.18 -1.31
C GLY A 124 18.10 -17.86 -0.49
N GLU A 125 18.46 -18.40 0.67
CA GLU A 125 17.55 -19.06 1.62
C GLU A 125 16.53 -18.07 2.20
N GLU A 126 16.98 -16.91 2.69
CA GLU A 126 16.08 -15.86 3.19
C GLU A 126 15.08 -15.43 2.12
N LYS A 127 15.53 -15.27 0.87
CA LYS A 127 14.65 -14.89 -0.25
C LYS A 127 13.63 -15.98 -0.57
N ALA A 128 14.05 -17.25 -0.57
CA ALA A 128 13.17 -18.38 -0.85
C ALA A 128 12.12 -18.56 0.25
N GLU A 129 12.50 -18.43 1.52
CA GLU A 129 11.59 -18.45 2.66
C GLU A 129 10.59 -17.29 2.58
N GLY A 130 11.07 -16.06 2.35
CA GLY A 130 10.22 -14.89 2.16
C GLY A 130 9.20 -15.08 1.03
N MET A 131 9.62 -15.66 -0.10
CA MET A 131 8.72 -15.97 -1.22
C MET A 131 7.67 -17.01 -0.84
N SER A 132 8.07 -18.09 -0.14
CA SER A 132 7.14 -19.11 0.35
C SER A 132 6.08 -18.50 1.27
N HIS A 133 6.48 -17.66 2.21
CA HIS A 133 5.55 -16.97 3.11
C HIS A 133 4.68 -15.94 2.39
N THR A 134 5.20 -15.28 1.36
CA THR A 134 4.43 -14.36 0.51
C THR A 134 3.30 -15.10 -0.19
N LEU A 135 3.61 -16.25 -0.83
CA LEU A 135 2.61 -17.06 -1.52
C LEU A 135 1.56 -17.59 -0.56
N ALA A 136 1.95 -18.09 0.62
CA ALA A 136 1.01 -18.53 1.64
C ALA A 136 0.09 -17.39 2.14
N ALA A 137 0.61 -16.16 2.24
CA ALA A 137 -0.18 -15.01 2.61
C ALA A 137 -1.18 -14.60 1.52
N VAL A 138 -0.80 -14.75 0.25
CA VAL A 138 -1.69 -14.54 -0.89
C VAL A 138 -2.78 -15.61 -0.95
N ASP A 139 -2.45 -16.88 -0.70
CA ASP A 139 -3.43 -17.97 -0.64
C ASP A 139 -4.46 -17.72 0.48
N ALA A 140 -4.04 -17.21 1.63
CA ALA A 140 -4.95 -16.83 2.72
C ALA A 140 -5.87 -15.66 2.33
N LEU A 141 -5.36 -14.67 1.58
CA LEU A 141 -6.17 -13.55 1.08
C LEU A 141 -7.15 -13.98 -0.02
N GLU A 142 -6.81 -14.99 -0.83
CA GLU A 142 -7.71 -15.59 -1.80
C GLU A 142 -8.91 -16.24 -1.10
N ALA A 143 -8.64 -17.07 -0.08
CA ALA A 143 -9.68 -17.67 0.76
C ALA A 143 -10.52 -16.59 1.46
N ALA A 144 -9.87 -15.54 1.97
CA ALA A 144 -10.57 -14.39 2.56
C ALA A 144 -11.49 -13.72 1.54
N MET A 145 -11.10 -13.61 0.27
CA MET A 145 -11.93 -13.00 -0.77
C MET A 145 -13.17 -13.86 -1.07
N GLU A 146 -13.02 -15.19 -1.06
CA GLU A 146 -14.14 -16.12 -1.23
C GLU A 146 -15.15 -16.03 -0.09
N GLU A 147 -14.66 -15.87 1.15
CA GLU A 147 -15.50 -15.77 2.35
C GLU A 147 -16.11 -14.37 2.56
N CYS A 148 -15.32 -13.31 2.34
CA CYS A 148 -15.69 -11.92 2.66
C CYS A 148 -16.41 -11.20 1.52
N SER A 149 -16.05 -11.46 0.25
CA SER A 149 -16.92 -11.02 -0.85
C SER A 149 -18.23 -11.76 -0.64
N SER A 150 -19.39 -11.12 -0.75
CA SER A 150 -20.70 -11.76 -0.53
C SER A 150 -21.02 -12.79 -1.63
N LYS A 151 -20.21 -13.86 -1.70
CA LYS A 151 -20.13 -14.95 -2.66
C LYS A 151 -20.23 -14.49 -4.12
N GLY A 152 -19.11 -13.99 -4.66
CA GLY A 152 -18.98 -13.66 -6.09
C GLY A 152 -19.02 -12.16 -6.41
N LYS A 153 -18.88 -11.31 -5.38
CA LYS A 153 -18.80 -9.86 -5.55
C LYS A 153 -17.41 -9.43 -6.03
N PRO A 154 -17.29 -8.31 -6.76
CA PRO A 154 -16.05 -7.92 -7.43
C PRO A 154 -14.91 -7.51 -6.48
N PHE A 155 -15.24 -7.07 -5.26
CA PHE A 155 -14.31 -6.50 -4.27
C PHE A 155 -14.48 -7.14 -2.88
N PHE A 156 -13.49 -6.95 -2.01
CA PHE A 156 -13.60 -7.34 -0.59
C PHE A 156 -14.71 -6.55 0.13
N GLY A 157 -14.95 -5.30 -0.28
CA GLY A 157 -16.10 -4.49 0.15
C GLY A 157 -17.44 -4.90 -0.47
N GLY A 158 -17.50 -6.01 -1.21
CA GLY A 158 -18.70 -6.44 -1.91
C GLY A 158 -18.83 -5.78 -3.28
N ASP A 159 -19.92 -5.04 -3.52
CA ASP A 159 -20.20 -4.41 -4.82
C ASP A 159 -19.28 -3.22 -5.13
N THR A 160 -18.70 -2.60 -4.09
CA THR A 160 -17.83 -1.42 -4.20
C THR A 160 -16.50 -1.65 -3.49
N VAL A 161 -15.54 -0.79 -3.78
CA VAL A 161 -14.20 -0.82 -3.18
C VAL A 161 -14.29 -0.54 -1.68
N GLY A 162 -13.86 -1.48 -0.86
CA GLY A 162 -13.82 -1.34 0.59
C GLY A 162 -12.42 -1.06 1.15
N TYR A 163 -12.35 -1.03 2.47
CA TYR A 163 -11.14 -0.75 3.25
C TYR A 163 -10.00 -1.73 2.91
N LEU A 164 -10.33 -3.02 2.84
CA LEU A 164 -9.35 -4.07 2.53
C LEU A 164 -8.86 -3.98 1.07
N ASP A 165 -9.74 -3.64 0.13
CA ASP A 165 -9.37 -3.41 -1.26
C ASP A 165 -8.34 -2.28 -1.39
N VAL A 166 -8.53 -1.17 -0.66
CA VAL A 166 -7.56 -0.06 -0.67
C VAL A 166 -6.26 -0.47 0.01
N ALA A 167 -6.32 -1.22 1.12
CA ALA A 167 -5.15 -1.68 1.86
C ALA A 167 -4.24 -2.59 1.00
N LEU A 168 -4.82 -3.54 0.29
CA LEU A 168 -4.10 -4.41 -0.64
C LEU A 168 -3.74 -3.68 -1.94
N GLY A 169 -4.68 -2.91 -2.49
CA GLY A 169 -4.56 -2.18 -3.74
C GLY A 169 -3.42 -1.16 -3.76
N GLY A 170 -3.09 -0.56 -2.60
CA GLY A 170 -1.90 0.29 -2.47
C GLY A 170 -0.58 -0.41 -2.79
N LEU A 171 -0.53 -1.75 -2.73
CA LEU A 171 0.63 -2.58 -3.09
C LEU A 171 0.62 -3.02 -4.56
N LEU A 172 -0.46 -2.82 -5.31
CA LEU A 172 -0.68 -3.47 -6.60
C LEU A 172 0.44 -3.21 -7.63
N SER A 173 0.87 -1.95 -7.79
CA SER A 173 1.99 -1.63 -8.69
C SER A 173 3.30 -2.29 -8.27
N TRP A 174 3.51 -2.43 -6.96
CA TRP A 174 4.69 -3.11 -6.44
C TRP A 174 4.63 -4.61 -6.66
N LEU A 175 3.46 -5.24 -6.48
CA LEU A 175 3.26 -6.66 -6.76
C LEU A 175 3.56 -6.96 -8.24
N HIS A 176 2.98 -6.21 -9.18
CA HIS A 176 3.28 -6.37 -10.62
C HIS A 176 4.76 -6.10 -10.94
N GLY A 177 5.34 -5.03 -10.38
CA GLY A 177 6.76 -4.71 -10.62
C GLY A 177 7.69 -5.80 -10.08
N THR A 178 7.31 -6.43 -8.98
CA THR A 178 7.99 -7.59 -8.42
C THR A 178 7.94 -8.79 -9.38
N GLU A 179 6.79 -9.07 -9.99
CA GLU A 179 6.64 -10.17 -10.95
C GLU A 179 7.58 -9.96 -12.16
N GLU A 180 7.71 -8.71 -12.63
CA GLU A 180 8.67 -8.34 -13.69
C GLU A 180 10.13 -8.53 -13.25
N LEU A 181 10.45 -8.19 -11.99
CA LEU A 181 11.81 -8.27 -11.45
C LEU A 181 12.29 -9.70 -11.23
N CYS A 182 11.39 -10.59 -10.80
CA CYS A 182 11.75 -11.94 -10.36
C CYS A 182 11.25 -13.06 -11.29
N GLY A 183 10.34 -12.77 -12.21
CA GLY A 183 9.70 -13.77 -13.08
C GLY A 183 8.71 -14.69 -12.36
N ALA A 184 8.56 -14.57 -11.04
CA ALA A 184 7.59 -15.32 -10.25
C ALA A 184 6.27 -14.56 -10.22
N LYS A 185 5.16 -15.24 -10.55
CA LYS A 185 3.80 -14.69 -10.42
C LYS A 185 3.36 -14.75 -8.96
N ILE A 186 3.03 -13.61 -8.39
CA ILE A 186 2.44 -13.51 -7.05
C ILE A 186 0.93 -13.67 -7.15
N LEU A 187 0.29 -13.00 -8.11
CA LEU A 187 -1.15 -13.11 -8.35
C LEU A 187 -1.40 -14.02 -9.56
N ASP A 188 -1.17 -15.32 -9.37
CA ASP A 188 -1.31 -16.32 -10.43
C ASP A 188 -2.77 -16.75 -10.59
N ALA A 189 -3.38 -16.45 -11.74
CA ALA A 189 -4.76 -16.83 -12.03
C ALA A 189 -5.04 -18.36 -11.93
N ALA A 190 -4.01 -19.21 -12.03
CA ALA A 190 -4.17 -20.65 -11.85
C ALA A 190 -4.30 -21.07 -10.38
N LYS A 191 -3.84 -20.24 -9.44
CA LYS A 191 -3.82 -20.53 -7.99
C LYS A 191 -4.74 -19.59 -7.20
N THR A 192 -4.72 -18.31 -7.54
CA THR A 192 -5.50 -17.24 -6.91
C THR A 192 -6.37 -16.51 -7.94
N PRO A 193 -7.35 -17.22 -8.56
CA PRO A 193 -8.19 -16.65 -9.62
C PRO A 193 -9.02 -15.44 -9.17
N LEU A 194 -9.51 -15.41 -7.92
CA LEU A 194 -10.31 -14.30 -7.40
C LEU A 194 -9.45 -13.05 -7.25
N LEU A 195 -8.28 -13.15 -6.63
CA LEU A 195 -7.32 -12.06 -6.47
C LEU A 195 -6.76 -11.58 -7.81
N SER A 196 -6.48 -12.49 -8.75
CA SER A 196 -6.04 -12.09 -10.09
C SER A 196 -7.14 -11.30 -10.83
N ALA A 197 -8.39 -11.77 -10.76
CA ALA A 197 -9.52 -11.04 -11.34
C ALA A 197 -9.79 -9.70 -10.63
N TRP A 198 -9.64 -9.67 -9.30
CA TRP A 198 -9.72 -8.45 -8.48
C TRP A 198 -8.64 -7.44 -8.88
N ALA A 199 -7.39 -7.87 -9.01
CA ALA A 199 -6.26 -7.01 -9.34
C ALA A 199 -6.47 -6.28 -10.68
N ARG A 200 -6.99 -7.00 -11.68
CA ARG A 200 -7.36 -6.40 -12.96
C ARG A 200 -8.47 -5.36 -12.80
N ARG A 201 -9.58 -5.71 -12.14
CA ARG A 201 -10.71 -4.78 -11.92
C ARG A 201 -10.29 -3.55 -11.13
N PHE A 202 -9.52 -3.74 -10.07
CA PHE A 202 -9.02 -2.67 -9.22
C PHE A 202 -8.09 -1.72 -9.99
N GLY A 203 -7.18 -2.27 -10.81
CA GLY A 203 -6.29 -1.47 -11.65
C GLY A 203 -7.00 -0.65 -12.74
N GLU A 204 -8.22 -1.04 -13.12
CA GLU A 204 -9.04 -0.32 -14.10
C GLU A 204 -9.79 0.89 -13.51
N LEU A 205 -9.86 1.01 -12.18
CA LEU A 205 -10.50 2.13 -11.50
C LEU A 205 -9.78 3.45 -11.80
N ASP A 206 -10.54 4.52 -12.00
CA ASP A 206 -9.96 5.86 -12.22
C ASP A 206 -9.10 6.31 -11.02
N ALA A 207 -9.57 6.01 -9.80
CA ALA A 207 -8.79 6.25 -8.59
C ALA A 207 -7.44 5.51 -8.61
N ALA A 208 -7.40 4.27 -9.09
CA ALA A 208 -6.17 3.48 -9.18
C ALA A 208 -5.21 4.02 -10.25
N LYS A 209 -5.71 4.37 -11.43
CA LYS A 209 -4.90 4.95 -12.52
C LYS A 209 -4.20 6.24 -12.12
N VAL A 210 -4.81 7.04 -11.24
CA VAL A 210 -4.23 8.30 -10.76
C VAL A 210 -3.36 8.10 -9.52
N ALA A 211 -3.79 7.26 -8.58
CA ALA A 211 -3.10 7.10 -7.30
C ALA A 211 -1.88 6.18 -7.35
N LEU A 212 -1.92 5.14 -8.20
CA LEU A 212 -0.88 4.12 -8.24
C LEU A 212 0.31 4.55 -9.11
N PRO A 213 1.55 4.25 -8.69
CA PRO A 213 2.72 4.56 -9.49
C PRO A 213 2.80 3.67 -10.73
N ASP A 214 3.39 4.22 -11.79
CA ASP A 214 3.74 3.45 -13.00
C ASP A 214 4.70 2.30 -12.65
N VAL A 215 4.35 1.09 -13.08
CA VAL A 215 5.09 -0.13 -12.78
C VAL A 215 6.51 -0.05 -13.35
N GLY A 216 6.68 0.42 -14.58
CA GLY A 216 8.00 0.52 -15.22
C GLY A 216 8.95 1.49 -14.51
N LYS A 217 8.44 2.65 -14.07
CA LYS A 217 9.18 3.60 -13.23
C LYS A 217 9.55 2.99 -11.88
N LEU A 218 8.64 2.27 -11.26
CA LEU A 218 8.84 1.62 -9.96
C LEU A 218 9.88 0.49 -10.05
N VAL A 219 9.87 -0.32 -11.11
CA VAL A 219 10.89 -1.34 -11.40
C VAL A 219 12.27 -0.70 -11.57
N LYS A 220 12.38 0.40 -12.33
CA LYS A 220 13.64 1.16 -12.49
C LYS A 220 14.12 1.70 -11.15
N PHE A 221 13.23 2.28 -10.36
CA PHE A 221 13.52 2.77 -9.02
C PHE A 221 14.02 1.64 -8.09
N ALA A 222 13.37 0.48 -8.09
CA ALA A 222 13.77 -0.68 -7.29
C ALA A 222 15.17 -1.19 -7.67
N LYS A 223 15.47 -1.31 -8.97
CA LYS A 223 16.81 -1.69 -9.46
C LYS A 223 17.89 -0.70 -9.00
N MET A 224 17.62 0.61 -9.13
CA MET A 224 18.53 1.67 -8.68
C MET A 224 18.78 1.58 -7.17
N ARG A 225 17.73 1.41 -6.36
CA ARG A 225 17.86 1.30 -4.89
C ARG A 225 18.64 0.07 -4.47
N ARG A 226 18.44 -1.07 -5.15
CA ARG A 226 19.20 -2.29 -4.88
C ARG A 226 20.70 -2.08 -5.16
N ALA A 227 21.06 -1.48 -6.28
CA ALA A 227 22.45 -1.17 -6.60
C ALA A 227 23.09 -0.21 -5.57
N GLN A 228 22.36 0.81 -5.11
CA GLN A 228 22.84 1.72 -4.05
C GLN A 228 23.11 0.99 -2.73
N LEU A 229 22.22 0.07 -2.33
CA LEU A 229 22.38 -0.71 -1.10
C LEU A 229 23.56 -1.69 -1.20
N GLU A 230 23.69 -2.38 -2.32
CA GLU A 230 24.83 -3.29 -2.59
C GLU A 230 26.16 -2.53 -2.57
N ALA A 231 26.23 -1.34 -3.18
CA ALA A 231 27.41 -0.48 -3.15
C ALA A 231 27.75 0.02 -1.74
N ALA A 232 26.75 0.44 -0.96
CA ALA A 232 26.95 0.89 0.42
C ALA A 232 27.45 -0.25 1.33
N MET A 233 26.92 -1.46 1.17
CA MET A 233 27.39 -2.65 1.89
C MET A 233 28.84 -3.02 1.53
N ALA A 234 29.20 -2.93 0.25
CA ALA A 234 30.57 -3.16 -0.20
C ALA A 234 31.53 -2.13 0.40
N ALA A 235 31.16 -0.84 0.38
CA ALA A 235 31.97 0.23 0.97
C ALA A 235 32.17 0.07 2.48
N ALA A 236 31.12 -0.30 3.22
CA ALA A 236 31.19 -0.55 4.66
C ALA A 236 32.04 -1.79 5.02
N THR A 237 32.15 -2.75 4.11
CA THR A 237 33.02 -3.93 4.28
C THR A 237 34.49 -3.57 4.06
N VAL A 238 34.78 -2.72 3.08
CA VAL A 238 36.14 -2.22 2.80
C VAL A 238 36.65 -1.33 3.93
N SER A 239 35.82 -0.49 4.54
CA SER A 239 36.24 0.39 5.65
C SER A 239 36.52 -0.33 6.98
N ARG A 240 36.23 -1.63 7.08
CA ARG A 240 36.43 -2.45 8.29
C ARG A 240 37.67 -3.34 8.22
N ASN A 241 38.32 -3.41 7.06
CA ASN A 241 39.58 -4.13 6.83
C ASN A 241 40.74 -3.13 6.71
#